data_AF-A0A949NBY8-F1
#
_entry.id   AF-A0A949NBY8-F1
#
_cell.length_a   1.000
_cell.length_b   1.000
_cell.length_c   1.000
_cell.angle_alpha   90.00
_cell.angle_beta   90.00
_cell.angle_gamma   90.00
#
_symmetry.space_group_name_H-M   'P 1'
#
loop_
_entity.id
_entity.type
_entity.pdbx_description
1 polymer ?
#
loop_
_entity_poly.entity_id
_entity_poly.type
_entity_poly.pdbx_seq_one_letter_code
_entity_poly.pdbx_strand_id
1 'polypeptide(L)'
;MAESTGRRRASIGVLFWVAFILLVLVIFLANRGNIEQVLESTGIVDVIRDRMASDDSSADDSPVDEPAAQDPETLQPEPAGPNIVFDDETARPPAETTETPEASPTVEVREEPPTDPSGREPEQDVSRPNQRMAALYFIRVTDDGRTYPQRVVRPVTYDQSPLTETIRALIAGPSGEELDEGLLNLIPAETQLISAYVDDGVAYLNFNKSFRFNPMGAEGTVAQLQQIIYSSTEFPTVIEVQFLIEGETLDYVGGDGIFIGEPLGRDAFSS
;
A
#
# COMPACT_ATOMS: atom_id res chain seq x y z
N MET A 1 -46.48 -20.60 59.08
CA MET A 1 -45.22 -19.83 58.91
C MET A 1 -44.41 -20.56 57.86
N ALA A 2 -44.18 -19.92 56.72
CA ALA A 2 -43.51 -20.51 55.57
C ALA A 2 -42.19 -19.77 55.34
N GLU A 3 -41.07 -20.50 55.34
CA GLU A 3 -39.81 -20.03 54.77
C GLU A 3 -39.36 -21.07 53.74
N SER A 4 -39.47 -20.73 52.46
CA SER A 4 -38.83 -21.48 51.38
C SER A 4 -37.56 -20.74 50.98
N THR A 5 -36.41 -21.31 51.29
CA THR A 5 -35.10 -20.81 50.88
C THR A 5 -34.84 -21.16 49.42
N GLY A 6 -35.04 -20.19 48.52
CA GLY A 6 -34.77 -20.31 47.09
C GLY A 6 -33.28 -20.37 46.80
N ARG A 7 -32.76 -21.57 46.52
CA ARG A 7 -31.38 -21.77 46.04
C ARG A 7 -31.32 -21.36 44.57
N ARG A 8 -30.80 -20.16 44.29
CA ARG A 8 -30.60 -19.65 42.92
C ARG A 8 -29.59 -20.55 42.20
N ARG A 9 -30.07 -21.32 41.24
CA ARG A 9 -29.21 -22.01 40.26
C ARG A 9 -28.63 -20.92 39.36
N ALA A 10 -27.40 -20.50 39.62
CA ALA A 10 -26.66 -19.66 38.69
C ALA A 10 -26.60 -20.41 37.35
N SER A 11 -27.14 -19.78 36.30
CA SER A 11 -27.18 -20.32 34.96
C SER A 11 -25.75 -20.63 34.53
N ILE A 12 -25.50 -21.86 34.09
CA ILE A 12 -24.18 -22.36 33.66
C ILE A 12 -23.51 -21.42 32.64
N GLY A 13 -24.30 -20.67 31.85
CA GLY A 13 -23.78 -19.64 30.94
C GLY A 13 -23.18 -18.39 31.61
N VAL A 14 -23.66 -18.01 32.80
CA VAL A 14 -23.08 -16.89 33.57
C VAL A 14 -21.74 -17.29 34.16
N LEU A 15 -21.63 -18.53 34.66
CA LEU A 15 -20.36 -19.06 35.17
C LEU A 15 -19.32 -19.17 34.05
N PHE A 16 -19.73 -19.52 32.83
CA PHE A 16 -18.84 -19.53 31.67
C PHE A 16 -18.35 -18.11 31.32
N TRP A 17 -19.24 -17.12 31.30
CA TRP A 17 -18.87 -15.72 31.04
C TRP A 17 -17.98 -15.13 32.14
N VAL A 18 -18.24 -15.45 33.40
CA VAL A 18 -17.39 -15.05 34.53
C VAL A 18 -16.01 -15.71 34.42
N ALA A 19 -15.93 -16.99 34.05
CA ALA A 19 -14.66 -17.68 33.83
C ALA A 19 -13.90 -17.12 32.62
N PHE A 20 -14.59 -16.77 31.54
CA PHE A 20 -14.00 -16.15 30.35
C PHE A 20 -13.46 -14.74 30.66
N ILE A 21 -14.21 -13.92 31.39
CA ILE A 21 -13.75 -12.60 31.83
C ILE A 21 -12.54 -12.74 32.76
N LEU A 22 -12.56 -13.70 33.69
CA LEU A 22 -11.40 -13.97 34.55
C LEU A 22 -10.18 -14.45 33.76
N LEU A 23 -10.36 -15.28 32.72
CA LEU A 23 -9.29 -15.72 31.84
C LEU A 23 -8.66 -14.52 31.10
N VAL A 24 -9.48 -13.66 30.51
CA VAL A 24 -9.03 -12.44 29.82
C VAL A 24 -8.31 -11.50 30.80
N LEU A 25 -8.81 -11.36 32.02
CA LEU A 25 -8.19 -10.53 33.07
C LEU A 25 -6.86 -11.12 33.54
N VAL A 26 -6.76 -12.45 33.68
CA VAL A 26 -5.49 -13.13 34.01
C VAL A 26 -4.49 -13.01 32.87
N ILE A 27 -4.90 -13.11 31.60
CA ILE A 27 -4.03 -12.88 30.44
C ILE A 27 -3.57 -11.43 30.42
N PHE A 28 -4.47 -10.47 30.65
CA PHE A 28 -4.14 -9.05 30.76
C PHE A 28 -3.15 -8.76 31.90
N LEU A 29 -3.31 -9.38 33.06
CA LEU A 29 -2.39 -9.25 34.20
C LEU A 29 -1.07 -9.99 33.99
N ALA A 30 -1.09 -11.18 33.37
CA ALA A 30 0.11 -11.93 33.02
C ALA A 30 0.94 -11.23 31.94
N ASN A 31 0.28 -10.47 31.06
CA ASN A 31 0.92 -9.63 30.06
C ASN A 31 1.30 -8.22 30.57
N ARG A 32 1.13 -7.94 31.88
CA ARG A 32 1.43 -6.64 32.51
C ARG A 32 2.92 -6.43 32.84
N GLY A 33 3.77 -7.45 32.65
CA GLY A 33 5.20 -7.39 32.96
C GLY A 33 6.04 -6.37 32.16
N ASN A 34 5.47 -5.71 31.16
CA ASN A 34 6.16 -4.70 30.32
C ASN A 34 5.69 -3.25 30.53
N ILE A 35 4.72 -2.98 31.41
CA ILE A 35 4.08 -1.63 31.51
C ILE A 35 4.70 -0.75 32.60
N GLU A 36 5.63 -1.27 33.41
CA GLU A 36 6.29 -0.47 34.47
C GLU A 36 7.55 0.27 33.99
N GLN A 37 7.97 0.15 32.72
CA GLN A 37 9.16 0.81 32.19
C GLN A 37 8.89 2.05 31.31
N VAL A 38 7.62 2.43 31.11
CA VAL A 38 7.23 3.57 30.24
C VAL A 38 6.61 4.73 31.04
N LEU A 39 6.32 4.51 32.33
CA LEU A 39 5.65 5.50 33.18
C LEU A 39 6.59 6.32 34.06
N GLU A 40 7.84 5.88 34.27
CA GLU A 40 8.85 6.66 35.01
C GLU A 40 9.73 7.54 34.11
N SER A 41 9.81 7.26 32.79
CA SER A 41 10.68 8.01 31.87
C SER A 41 10.01 9.22 31.20
N THR A 42 8.70 9.40 31.34
CA THR A 42 7.96 10.31 30.44
C THR A 42 7.41 11.55 31.12
N GLY A 43 7.66 11.78 32.42
CA GLY A 43 7.35 13.07 33.08
C GLY A 43 5.88 13.54 33.02
N ILE A 44 4.96 12.66 32.60
CA ILE A 44 3.55 12.97 32.34
C ILE A 44 2.81 13.40 33.62
N VAL A 45 3.30 12.97 34.79
CA VAL A 45 2.71 13.30 36.09
C VAL A 45 2.91 14.77 36.46
N ASP A 46 3.98 15.43 36.00
CA ASP A 46 4.22 16.85 36.32
C ASP A 46 3.35 17.80 35.49
N VAL A 47 3.05 17.45 34.24
CA VAL A 47 2.17 18.25 33.35
C VAL A 47 0.71 18.23 33.82
N ILE A 48 0.25 17.10 34.38
CA ILE A 48 -1.11 16.98 34.93
C ILE A 48 -1.25 17.77 36.24
N ARG A 49 -0.18 17.84 37.04
CA ARG A 49 -0.16 18.64 38.28
C ARG A 49 -0.19 20.15 37.99
N ASP A 50 0.47 20.60 36.92
CA ASP A 50 0.48 22.01 36.53
C ASP A 50 -0.86 22.50 35.97
N ARG A 51 -1.61 21.64 35.26
CA ARG A 51 -2.96 21.96 34.76
C ARG A 51 -4.03 21.99 35.84
N MET A 52 -3.84 21.28 36.96
CA MET A 52 -4.76 21.38 38.11
C MET A 52 -4.52 22.62 38.98
N ALA A 53 -3.37 23.30 38.84
CA ALA A 53 -3.05 24.49 39.63
C ALA A 53 -3.44 25.82 38.96
N SER A 54 -3.92 25.79 37.71
CA SER A 54 -4.10 26.99 36.88
C SER A 54 -5.54 27.27 36.42
N ASP A 55 -6.53 26.50 36.89
CA ASP A 55 -7.94 26.63 36.46
C ASP A 55 -8.82 27.32 37.51
N ASP A 56 -8.42 28.53 37.92
CA ASP A 56 -9.28 29.45 38.67
C ASP A 56 -9.14 30.87 38.09
N SER A 57 -9.75 31.11 36.91
CA SER A 57 -10.27 32.44 36.55
C SER A 57 -11.16 32.40 35.31
N SER A 58 -12.37 32.91 35.53
CA SER A 58 -13.26 33.60 34.57
C SER A 58 -13.91 32.78 33.46
N ALA A 59 -15.15 32.38 33.77
CA ALA A 59 -16.26 32.24 32.84
C ALA A 59 -16.45 33.50 32.00
N ASP A 60 -16.65 33.32 30.69
CA ASP A 60 -17.53 34.19 29.91
C ASP A 60 -18.36 33.32 28.97
N ASP A 61 -19.67 33.39 29.18
CA ASP A 61 -20.73 32.65 28.52
C ASP A 61 -21.37 33.61 27.52
N SER A 62 -21.38 33.25 26.24
CA SER A 62 -22.30 33.84 25.28
C SER A 62 -22.62 32.86 24.15
N PRO A 63 -23.91 32.72 23.79
CA PRO A 63 -24.42 31.66 22.94
C PRO A 63 -24.28 32.05 21.45
N VAL A 64 -23.99 31.07 20.60
CA VAL A 64 -24.06 31.24 19.15
C VAL A 64 -25.26 30.47 18.61
N ASP A 65 -26.13 31.25 17.97
CA ASP A 65 -27.34 30.86 17.26
C ASP A 65 -27.15 29.72 16.27
N GLU A 66 -28.10 28.80 16.30
CA GLU A 66 -28.37 27.79 15.27
C GLU A 66 -29.21 28.42 14.15
N PRO A 67 -28.86 28.21 12.87
CA PRO A 67 -29.86 28.27 11.82
C PRO A 67 -29.93 26.96 11.04
N ALA A 68 -31.09 26.31 11.22
CA ALA A 68 -31.97 25.79 10.18
C ALA A 68 -31.37 24.90 9.07
N ALA A 69 -31.76 23.63 9.17
CA ALA A 69 -31.78 22.64 8.11
C ALA A 69 -32.46 23.14 6.81
N GLN A 70 -31.90 22.74 5.67
CA GLN A 70 -32.60 22.66 4.39
C GLN A 70 -32.40 21.27 3.79
N ASP A 71 -33.52 20.70 3.34
CA ASP A 71 -33.71 19.37 2.77
C ASP A 71 -32.95 19.14 1.45
N PRO A 72 -32.69 17.86 1.08
CA PRO A 72 -31.88 17.52 -0.08
C PRO A 72 -32.72 17.47 -1.37
N GLU A 73 -32.39 18.32 -2.34
CA GLU A 73 -32.96 18.24 -3.68
C GLU A 73 -32.24 17.16 -4.49
N THR A 74 -33.04 16.26 -5.05
CA THR A 74 -32.67 15.02 -5.72
C THR A 74 -32.47 15.28 -7.20
N LEU A 75 -31.28 14.99 -7.75
CA LEU A 75 -31.08 14.95 -9.20
C LEU A 75 -30.35 13.66 -9.57
N GLN A 76 -31.11 12.73 -10.16
CA GLN A 76 -30.60 11.59 -10.92
C GLN A 76 -30.30 12.01 -12.38
N PRO A 77 -29.44 11.26 -13.10
CA PRO A 77 -28.80 11.69 -14.35
C PRO A 77 -29.56 11.27 -15.61
N GLU A 78 -29.46 12.07 -16.68
CA GLU A 78 -29.74 11.65 -18.07
C GLU A 78 -28.42 11.49 -18.84
N PRO A 79 -28.20 10.36 -19.55
CA PRO A 79 -27.27 10.32 -20.67
C PRO A 79 -28.02 10.20 -22.00
N ALA A 80 -27.84 11.19 -22.88
CA ALA A 80 -28.11 11.08 -24.30
C ALA A 80 -26.79 10.77 -25.02
N GLY A 81 -26.70 9.58 -25.63
CA GLY A 81 -25.50 9.12 -26.33
C GLY A 81 -25.30 9.76 -27.71
N PRO A 82 -24.26 9.34 -28.43
CA PRO A 82 -24.23 9.44 -29.88
C PRO A 82 -24.20 8.06 -30.54
N ASN A 83 -25.09 7.90 -31.51
CA ASN A 83 -25.16 6.81 -32.47
C ASN A 83 -24.26 7.19 -33.66
N ILE A 84 -23.24 6.41 -33.98
CA ILE A 84 -22.62 6.38 -35.32
C ILE A 84 -22.35 4.90 -35.64
N VAL A 85 -22.86 4.47 -36.80
CA VAL A 85 -22.75 3.12 -37.34
C VAL A 85 -22.13 3.22 -38.74
N PHE A 86 -21.43 2.14 -39.12
CA PHE A 86 -20.91 1.73 -40.44
C PHE A 86 -19.54 2.36 -40.82
N ASP A 87 -18.52 1.60 -41.23
CA ASP A 87 -18.55 0.60 -42.31
C ASP A 87 -17.73 -0.69 -42.07
N ASP A 88 -18.25 -1.76 -42.67
CA ASP A 88 -17.63 -3.06 -42.97
C ASP A 88 -16.82 -2.94 -44.27
N GLU A 89 -15.56 -3.36 -44.29
CA GLU A 89 -15.00 -3.92 -45.54
C GLU A 89 -13.95 -5.00 -45.27
N THR A 90 -14.37 -6.21 -45.58
CA THR A 90 -13.59 -7.44 -45.65
C THR A 90 -12.86 -7.51 -47.00
N ALA A 91 -11.53 -7.71 -47.01
CA ALA A 91 -10.85 -8.39 -48.11
C ALA A 91 -9.49 -8.99 -47.67
N ARG A 92 -9.33 -10.30 -47.86
CA ARG A 92 -8.02 -11.01 -47.83
C ARG A 92 -7.47 -11.20 -49.27
N PRO A 93 -6.40 -11.99 -49.54
CA PRO A 93 -5.17 -11.55 -50.22
C PRO A 93 -4.99 -12.22 -51.60
N PRO A 94 -3.85 -12.01 -52.29
CA PRO A 94 -3.03 -13.16 -52.74
C PRO A 94 -1.51 -12.93 -52.54
N ALA A 95 -0.71 -13.93 -52.12
CA ALA A 95 0.00 -14.93 -52.97
C ALA A 95 1.14 -14.27 -53.79
N GLU A 96 2.38 -14.74 -53.95
CA GLU A 96 3.11 -16.00 -53.73
C GLU A 96 4.58 -15.75 -54.17
N THR A 97 5.46 -16.73 -53.95
CA THR A 97 6.75 -17.02 -54.64
C THR A 97 8.00 -16.63 -53.83
N THR A 98 8.62 -17.57 -53.08
CA THR A 98 9.81 -18.37 -53.46
C THR A 98 10.92 -17.53 -54.12
N GLU A 99 12.14 -17.48 -53.61
CA GLU A 99 13.19 -18.46 -53.94
C GLU A 99 14.34 -18.50 -52.91
N THR A 100 14.84 -19.72 -52.72
CA THR A 100 16.15 -20.19 -52.21
C THR A 100 16.43 -21.38 -53.14
N PRO A 101 17.65 -21.71 -53.66
CA PRO A 101 18.96 -21.74 -52.98
C PRO A 101 20.19 -21.41 -53.89
N GLU A 102 21.41 -21.39 -53.32
CA GLU A 102 22.68 -22.00 -53.80
C GLU A 102 23.86 -21.35 -53.04
N ALA A 103 24.47 -22.03 -52.07
CA ALA A 103 25.59 -22.99 -52.18
C ALA A 103 26.98 -22.35 -52.41
N SER A 104 27.84 -22.62 -51.41
CA SER A 104 29.25 -22.25 -51.11
C SER A 104 30.29 -22.55 -52.21
N PRO A 105 31.64 -22.44 -52.02
CA PRO A 105 32.44 -21.99 -50.87
C PRO A 105 33.64 -21.07 -51.22
N THR A 106 34.29 -20.47 -50.23
CA THR A 106 35.74 -20.14 -50.32
C THR A 106 36.36 -20.27 -48.93
N VAL A 107 37.28 -21.22 -48.83
CA VAL A 107 38.17 -21.46 -47.69
C VAL A 107 39.36 -20.51 -47.85
N GLU A 108 39.61 -19.65 -46.87
CA GLU A 108 40.90 -18.97 -46.73
C GLU A 108 41.40 -19.15 -45.30
N VAL A 109 42.42 -20.00 -45.18
CA VAL A 109 43.24 -20.22 -43.99
C VAL A 109 44.21 -19.05 -43.89
N ARG A 110 44.18 -18.26 -42.81
CA ARG A 110 45.34 -17.44 -42.44
C ARG A 110 45.42 -17.05 -40.96
N GLU A 111 46.42 -17.67 -40.32
CA GLU A 111 47.33 -17.20 -39.25
C GLU A 111 46.76 -16.75 -37.89
N GLU A 112 46.95 -17.63 -36.89
CA GLU A 112 46.94 -17.31 -35.46
C GLU A 112 48.00 -16.24 -35.10
N PRO A 113 47.66 -15.21 -34.29
CA PRO A 113 48.65 -14.40 -33.60
C PRO A 113 49.01 -15.00 -32.22
N PRO A 114 50.19 -14.65 -31.67
CA PRO A 114 50.86 -15.39 -30.62
C PRO A 114 50.26 -15.15 -29.22
N THR A 115 50.33 -16.21 -28.42
CA THR A 115 50.07 -16.27 -26.98
C THR A 115 50.97 -15.30 -26.19
N ASP A 116 50.37 -14.30 -25.55
CA ASP A 116 51.00 -13.47 -24.50
C ASP A 116 50.52 -13.97 -23.12
N PRO A 117 51.42 -14.41 -22.21
CA PRO A 117 51.04 -14.81 -20.86
C PRO A 117 50.96 -13.58 -19.95
N SER A 118 49.82 -12.89 -19.98
CA SER A 118 49.45 -11.96 -18.91
C SER A 118 47.98 -12.08 -18.59
N GLY A 119 47.64 -13.22 -17.96
CA GLY A 119 46.40 -13.37 -17.23
C GLY A 119 46.41 -12.46 -16.02
N ARG A 120 45.99 -11.20 -16.22
CA ARG A 120 45.14 -10.56 -15.23
C ARG A 120 43.72 -10.79 -15.71
N GLU A 121 43.12 -11.81 -15.13
CA GLU A 121 41.66 -11.87 -14.99
C GLU A 121 41.21 -10.48 -14.53
N PRO A 122 40.23 -9.83 -15.20
CA PRO A 122 39.72 -8.57 -14.71
C PRO A 122 39.20 -8.84 -13.30
N GLU A 123 39.93 -8.35 -12.31
CA GLU A 123 39.50 -8.32 -10.92
C GLU A 123 38.10 -7.70 -10.95
N GLN A 124 37.10 -8.52 -10.62
CA GLN A 124 35.72 -8.08 -10.58
C GLN A 124 35.67 -6.85 -9.70
N ASP A 125 35.30 -5.73 -10.31
CA ASP A 125 34.94 -4.50 -9.63
C ASP A 125 33.92 -4.91 -8.55
N VAL A 126 34.34 -4.86 -7.29
CA VAL A 126 33.45 -4.99 -6.13
C VAL A 126 32.58 -3.73 -6.14
N SER A 127 31.60 -3.76 -7.04
CA SER A 127 30.81 -2.62 -7.45
C SER A 127 30.09 -2.09 -6.22
N ARG A 128 30.27 -0.80 -5.97
CA ARG A 128 29.50 -0.11 -4.93
C ARG A 128 28.03 -0.27 -5.30
N PRO A 129 27.16 -0.60 -4.33
CA PRO A 129 25.78 -0.89 -4.66
C PRO A 129 25.13 0.39 -5.23
N ASN A 130 24.41 0.26 -6.36
CA ASN A 130 23.81 1.41 -7.03
C ASN A 130 22.80 2.07 -6.10
N GLN A 131 22.75 3.40 -6.07
CA GLN A 131 21.85 4.14 -5.21
C GLN A 131 21.17 5.26 -6.00
N ARG A 132 19.89 5.52 -5.70
CA ARG A 132 19.14 6.66 -6.23
C ARG A 132 18.31 7.31 -5.14
N MET A 133 17.99 8.58 -5.32
CA MET A 133 16.91 9.19 -4.56
C MET A 133 15.58 8.69 -5.15
N ALA A 134 14.82 7.95 -4.35
CA ALA A 134 13.50 7.47 -4.71
C ALA A 134 12.44 8.28 -3.95
N ALA A 135 11.32 8.54 -4.61
CA ALA A 135 10.17 9.15 -3.99
C ALA A 135 9.17 8.07 -3.60
N LEU A 136 8.81 8.05 -2.33
CA LEU A 136 7.82 7.16 -1.74
C LEU A 136 6.65 8.00 -1.27
N TYR A 137 5.45 7.44 -1.37
CA TYR A 137 4.25 8.09 -0.87
C TYR A 137 3.68 7.29 0.29
N PHE A 138 3.61 7.93 1.45
CA PHE A 138 2.93 7.42 2.64
C PHE A 138 1.65 8.20 2.87
N ILE A 139 0.77 7.73 3.75
CA ILE A 139 -0.48 8.42 4.05
C ILE A 139 -0.29 9.40 5.20
N ARG A 140 -0.74 10.63 5.02
CA ARG A 140 -0.91 11.60 6.09
C ARG A 140 -2.40 11.81 6.35
N VAL A 141 -2.76 11.91 7.62
CA VAL A 141 -4.11 12.26 8.07
C VAL A 141 -4.12 13.74 8.43
N THR A 142 -5.06 14.50 7.87
CA THR A 142 -5.31 15.90 8.25
C THR A 142 -6.12 16.01 9.55
N ASP A 143 -6.15 17.19 10.15
CA ASP A 143 -6.93 17.46 11.37
C ASP A 143 -8.44 17.23 11.20
N ASP A 144 -8.95 17.33 9.96
CA ASP A 144 -10.35 17.05 9.60
C ASP A 144 -10.61 15.56 9.28
N GLY A 145 -9.61 14.69 9.47
CA GLY A 145 -9.73 13.24 9.30
C GLY A 145 -9.59 12.74 7.86
N ARG A 146 -9.32 13.63 6.89
CA ARG A 146 -9.05 13.22 5.50
C ARG A 146 -7.66 12.62 5.38
N THR A 147 -7.48 11.74 4.40
CA THR A 147 -6.18 11.13 4.10
C THR A 147 -5.68 11.58 2.75
N TYR A 148 -4.36 11.73 2.62
CA TYR A 148 -3.73 12.01 1.34
C TYR A 148 -2.34 11.38 1.25
N PRO A 149 -1.89 11.00 0.03
CA PRO A 149 -0.52 10.58 -0.19
C PRO A 149 0.46 11.75 -0.02
N GLN A 150 1.38 11.63 0.93
CA GLN A 150 2.47 12.55 1.19
C GLN A 150 3.78 12.00 0.62
N ARG A 151 4.45 12.80 -0.20
CA ARG A 151 5.73 12.46 -0.84
C ARG A 151 6.89 12.57 0.15
N VAL A 152 7.74 11.55 0.19
CA VAL A 152 9.00 11.48 0.94
C VAL A 152 10.11 11.02 -0.01
N VAL A 153 11.28 11.66 0.06
CA VAL A 153 12.44 11.28 -0.77
C VAL A 153 13.53 10.69 0.10
N ARG A 154 13.94 9.46 -0.21
CA ARG A 154 15.05 8.80 0.49
C ARG A 154 15.96 8.05 -0.47
N PRO A 155 17.23 7.83 -0.10
CA PRO A 155 18.12 7.01 -0.87
C PRO A 155 17.65 5.54 -0.86
N VAL A 156 17.49 4.94 -2.03
CA VAL A 156 17.20 3.52 -2.23
C VAL A 156 18.34 2.88 -2.99
N THR A 157 18.89 1.83 -2.39
CA THR A 157 19.92 1.00 -2.99
C THR A 157 19.28 -0.07 -3.87
N TYR A 158 19.84 -0.33 -5.05
CA TYR A 158 19.33 -1.33 -5.97
C TYR A 158 20.47 -2.01 -6.74
N ASP A 159 20.21 -3.24 -7.20
CA ASP A 159 21.10 -3.96 -8.12
C ASP A 159 20.58 -3.81 -9.55
N GLN A 160 19.46 -4.49 -9.85
CA GLN A 160 18.90 -4.53 -11.20
C GLN A 160 17.75 -3.54 -11.44
N SER A 161 16.81 -3.44 -10.50
CA SER A 161 15.57 -2.68 -10.70
C SER A 161 15.36 -1.64 -9.59
N PRO A 162 15.50 -0.34 -9.90
CA PRO A 162 15.21 0.72 -8.95
C PRO A 162 13.73 0.81 -8.56
N LEU A 163 12.81 0.46 -9.46
CA LEU A 163 11.37 0.42 -9.16
C LEU A 163 11.06 -0.65 -8.12
N THR A 164 11.59 -1.87 -8.31
CA THR A 164 11.37 -2.99 -7.40
C THR A 164 11.83 -2.64 -5.99
N GLU A 165 13.02 -2.06 -5.83
CA GLU A 165 13.52 -1.67 -4.51
C GLU A 165 12.77 -0.49 -3.91
N THR A 166 12.25 0.43 -4.73
CA THR A 166 11.41 1.53 -4.24
C THR A 166 10.10 1.00 -3.65
N ILE A 167 9.44 0.06 -4.33
CA ILE A 167 8.20 -0.55 -3.85
C ILE A 167 8.46 -1.44 -2.63
N ARG A 168 9.58 -2.18 -2.58
CA ARG A 168 9.97 -2.92 -1.37
C ARG A 168 10.21 -1.99 -0.18
N ALA A 169 10.89 -0.88 -0.41
CA ALA A 169 11.09 0.14 0.61
C ALA A 169 9.74 0.71 1.07
N LEU A 170 8.81 0.99 0.16
CA LEU A 170 7.46 1.45 0.52
C LEU A 170 6.71 0.42 1.38
N ILE A 171 6.74 -0.85 1.01
CA ILE A 171 6.14 -1.95 1.78
C ILE A 171 6.75 -2.04 3.18
N ALA A 172 8.08 -1.86 3.31
CA ALA A 172 8.76 -1.85 4.60
C ALA A 172 8.28 -0.72 5.53
N GLY A 173 7.67 0.33 4.96
CA GLY A 173 7.01 1.40 5.69
C GLY A 173 7.88 2.63 5.97
N PRO A 174 7.32 3.59 6.73
CA PRO A 174 8.01 4.80 7.15
C PRO A 174 9.15 4.49 8.12
N SER A 175 10.16 5.36 8.12
CA SER A 175 11.20 5.40 9.15
C SER A 175 10.63 5.86 10.51
N GLY A 176 11.42 5.77 11.58
CA GLY A 176 11.02 6.30 12.89
C GLY A 176 10.71 7.79 12.86
N GLU A 177 11.55 8.58 12.16
CA GLU A 177 11.33 10.03 12.00
C GLU A 177 10.06 10.31 11.18
N GLU A 178 9.82 9.55 10.11
CA GLU A 178 8.61 9.67 9.27
C GLU A 178 7.34 9.31 10.05
N LEU A 179 7.40 8.32 10.95
CA LEU A 179 6.32 7.97 11.87
C LEU A 179 6.06 9.09 12.88
N ASP A 180 7.11 9.68 13.46
CA ASP A 180 7.01 10.81 14.39
C ASP A 180 6.40 12.05 13.72
N GLU A 181 6.61 12.22 12.42
CA GLU A 181 5.95 13.24 11.60
C GLU A 181 4.47 12.91 11.28
N GLY A 182 3.97 11.74 11.69
CA GLY A 182 2.59 11.30 11.49
C GLY A 182 2.32 10.65 10.14
N LEU A 183 3.35 10.12 9.45
CA LEU A 183 3.17 9.36 8.21
C LEU A 183 2.84 7.90 8.52
N LEU A 184 1.86 7.37 7.82
CA LEU A 184 1.35 6.01 7.99
C LEU A 184 1.55 5.20 6.72
N ASN A 185 1.83 3.90 6.89
CA ASN A 185 1.76 2.94 5.78
C ASN A 185 0.46 2.14 5.90
N LEU A 186 -0.40 2.27 4.90
CA LEU A 186 -1.67 1.52 4.84
C LEU A 186 -1.57 0.25 3.98
N ILE A 187 -0.39 -0.12 3.49
CA ILE A 187 -0.18 -1.42 2.85
C ILE A 187 -0.28 -2.52 3.92
N PRO A 188 -1.08 -3.59 3.69
CA PRO A 188 -1.29 -4.65 4.67
C PRO A 188 0.03 -5.28 5.14
N ALA A 189 0.10 -5.60 6.43
CA ALA A 189 1.21 -6.34 6.99
C ALA A 189 1.41 -7.67 6.25
N GLU A 190 2.65 -8.15 6.20
CA GLU A 190 3.05 -9.36 5.44
C GLU A 190 2.86 -9.26 3.92
N THR A 191 2.53 -8.09 3.37
CA THR A 191 2.59 -7.87 1.91
C THR A 191 4.02 -8.06 1.42
N GLN A 192 4.16 -8.79 0.32
CA GLN A 192 5.45 -8.99 -0.34
C GLN A 192 5.30 -8.73 -1.82
N LEU A 193 6.25 -8.00 -2.41
CA LEU A 193 6.38 -7.86 -3.85
C LEU A 193 7.14 -9.08 -4.41
N ILE A 194 6.43 -9.94 -5.13
CA ILE A 194 6.95 -11.16 -5.75
C ILE A 194 7.78 -10.77 -6.99
N SER A 195 7.23 -9.94 -7.86
CA SER A 195 7.91 -9.47 -9.08
C SER A 195 7.40 -8.10 -9.52
N ALA A 196 8.23 -7.37 -10.25
CA ALA A 196 7.87 -6.11 -10.89
C ALA A 196 8.57 -5.98 -12.24
N TYR A 197 7.85 -5.52 -13.25
CA TYR A 197 8.40 -5.14 -14.54
C TYR A 197 7.61 -3.97 -15.11
N VAL A 198 8.20 -3.29 -16.10
CA VAL A 198 7.56 -2.19 -16.82
C VAL A 198 7.48 -2.58 -18.29
N ASP A 199 6.29 -2.46 -18.87
CA ASP A 199 6.05 -2.65 -20.29
C ASP A 199 5.08 -1.57 -20.78
N ASP A 200 5.41 -0.95 -21.91
CA ASP A 200 4.64 0.13 -22.56
C ASP A 200 4.05 1.20 -21.60
N GLY A 201 4.84 1.68 -20.64
CA GLY A 201 4.40 2.70 -19.68
C GLY A 201 3.61 2.17 -18.49
N VAL A 202 3.32 0.86 -18.42
CA VAL A 202 2.59 0.22 -17.31
C VAL A 202 3.56 -0.55 -16.42
N ALA A 203 3.53 -0.28 -15.12
CA ALA A 203 4.22 -1.10 -14.13
C ALA A 203 3.33 -2.26 -13.68
N TYR A 204 3.75 -3.48 -13.97
CA TYR A 204 3.08 -4.71 -13.53
C TYR A 204 3.70 -5.16 -12.21
N LEU A 205 2.93 -5.04 -11.14
CA LEU A 205 3.38 -5.34 -9.77
C LEU A 205 2.63 -6.55 -9.23
N ASN A 206 3.36 -7.64 -9.03
CA ASN A 206 2.83 -8.89 -8.50
C ASN A 206 3.09 -9.01 -7.01
N PHE A 207 2.03 -9.12 -6.22
CA PHE A 207 2.09 -9.23 -4.77
C PHE A 207 1.62 -10.60 -4.29
N ASN A 208 2.01 -10.96 -3.07
CA ASN A 208 1.45 -12.11 -2.40
C ASN A 208 -0.01 -11.87 -1.95
N LYS A 209 -0.69 -12.95 -1.53
CA LYS A 209 -2.09 -12.91 -1.08
C LYS A 209 -2.40 -11.91 0.05
N SER A 210 -1.41 -11.52 0.87
CA SER A 210 -1.60 -10.56 1.97
C SER A 210 -2.03 -9.19 1.47
N PHE A 211 -1.67 -8.84 0.23
CA PHE A 211 -2.07 -7.59 -0.42
C PHE A 211 -3.59 -7.49 -0.64
N ARG A 212 -4.30 -8.62 -0.69
CA ARG A 212 -5.69 -8.69 -1.13
C ARG A 212 -6.68 -8.03 -0.17
N PHE A 213 -6.37 -7.98 1.11
CA PHE A 213 -7.31 -7.55 2.14
C PHE A 213 -6.69 -6.48 3.03
N ASN A 214 -7.32 -5.30 3.02
CA ASN A 214 -6.98 -4.22 3.94
C ASN A 214 -7.93 -4.23 5.14
N PRO A 215 -7.42 -4.29 6.39
CA PRO A 215 -8.28 -4.30 7.58
C PRO A 215 -9.06 -2.98 7.78
N MET A 216 -8.67 -1.90 7.10
CA MET A 216 -9.32 -0.59 7.18
C MET A 216 -10.43 -0.41 6.11
N GLY A 217 -10.85 -1.50 5.45
CA GLY A 217 -11.95 -1.50 4.47
C GLY A 217 -11.62 -0.76 3.17
N ALA A 218 -12.66 -0.22 2.52
CA ALA A 218 -12.57 0.43 1.22
C ALA A 218 -11.59 1.62 1.22
N GLU A 219 -11.70 2.51 2.20
CA GLU A 219 -10.84 3.71 2.31
C GLU A 219 -9.37 3.32 2.49
N GLY A 220 -9.10 2.32 3.34
CA GLY A 220 -7.75 1.78 3.51
C GLY A 220 -7.20 1.14 2.25
N THR A 221 -8.05 0.41 1.52
CA THR A 221 -7.69 -0.22 0.24
C THR A 221 -7.35 0.82 -0.82
N VAL A 222 -8.13 1.90 -0.93
CA VAL A 222 -7.84 3.03 -1.84
C VAL A 222 -6.52 3.69 -1.46
N ALA A 223 -6.29 3.98 -0.17
CA ALA A 223 -5.06 4.58 0.29
C ALA A 223 -3.83 3.66 0.08
N GLN A 224 -3.98 2.36 0.26
CA GLN A 224 -2.98 1.34 -0.10
C GLN A 224 -2.60 1.42 -1.57
N LEU A 225 -3.58 1.44 -2.48
CA LEU A 225 -3.35 1.51 -3.92
C LEU A 225 -2.70 2.85 -4.32
N GLN A 226 -3.19 3.97 -3.77
CA GLN A 226 -2.63 5.30 -4.03
C GLN A 226 -1.15 5.40 -3.67
N GLN A 227 -0.71 4.88 -2.51
CA GLN A 227 0.71 4.87 -2.14
C GLN A 227 1.59 4.20 -3.21
N ILE A 228 1.13 3.06 -3.76
CA ILE A 228 1.87 2.29 -4.77
C ILE A 228 1.83 2.98 -6.14
N ILE A 229 0.67 3.48 -6.55
CA ILE A 229 0.49 4.19 -7.82
C ILE A 229 1.37 5.44 -7.82
N TYR A 230 1.29 6.27 -6.78
CA TYR A 230 2.04 7.52 -6.72
C TYR A 230 3.54 7.26 -6.69
N SER A 231 4.01 6.27 -5.92
CA SER A 231 5.44 5.92 -5.85
C SER A 231 5.96 5.32 -7.18
N SER A 232 5.17 4.48 -7.84
CA SER A 232 5.54 3.90 -9.15
C SER A 232 5.61 4.96 -10.24
N THR A 233 4.66 5.88 -10.27
CA THR A 233 4.56 6.94 -11.31
C THR A 233 5.52 8.11 -11.08
N GLU A 234 6.35 8.08 -10.04
CA GLU A 234 7.54 8.97 -9.96
C GLU A 234 8.65 8.54 -10.93
N PHE A 235 8.57 7.32 -11.46
CA PHE A 235 9.45 6.87 -12.53
C PHE A 235 8.90 7.40 -13.85
N PRO A 236 9.66 8.22 -14.62
CA PRO A 236 9.13 8.87 -15.83
C PRO A 236 8.65 7.90 -16.92
N THR A 237 9.07 6.64 -16.86
CA THR A 237 8.67 5.56 -17.78
C THR A 237 7.41 4.82 -17.31
N VAL A 238 6.79 5.22 -16.19
CA VAL A 238 5.62 4.57 -15.61
C VAL A 238 4.49 5.60 -15.51
N ILE A 239 3.40 5.32 -16.22
CA ILE A 239 2.18 6.14 -16.30
C ILE A 239 1.10 5.51 -15.42
N GLU A 240 0.98 4.18 -15.46
CA GLU A 240 -0.06 3.42 -14.77
C GLU A 240 0.53 2.19 -14.07
N VAL A 241 -0.25 1.60 -13.16
CA VAL A 241 0.13 0.39 -12.42
C VAL A 241 -0.93 -0.69 -12.62
N GLN A 242 -0.52 -1.85 -13.14
CA GLN A 242 -1.34 -3.06 -13.11
C GLN A 242 -0.98 -3.88 -11.87
N PHE A 243 -1.98 -4.21 -11.06
CA PHE A 243 -1.83 -5.05 -9.89
C PHE A 243 -2.09 -6.52 -10.25
N LEU A 244 -1.23 -7.40 -9.74
CA LEU A 244 -1.38 -8.85 -9.81
C LEU A 244 -1.26 -9.44 -8.40
N ILE A 245 -1.99 -10.52 -8.13
CA ILE A 245 -1.92 -11.25 -6.87
C ILE A 245 -1.59 -12.71 -7.18
N GLU A 246 -0.47 -13.20 -6.65
CA GLU A 246 0.04 -14.56 -6.91
C GLU A 246 0.18 -14.87 -8.42
N GLY A 247 0.51 -13.86 -9.22
CA GLY A 247 0.67 -13.96 -10.68
C GLY A 247 -0.63 -13.85 -11.48
N GLU A 248 -1.78 -13.71 -10.84
CA GLU A 248 -3.08 -13.58 -11.51
C GLU A 248 -3.57 -12.12 -11.53
N THR A 249 -4.17 -11.72 -12.66
CA THR A 249 -4.95 -10.49 -12.75
C THR A 249 -6.30 -10.72 -12.08
N LEU A 250 -6.69 -9.80 -11.19
CA LEU A 250 -7.99 -9.82 -10.54
C LEU A 250 -8.76 -8.57 -10.92
N ASP A 251 -10.07 -8.70 -11.10
CA ASP A 251 -10.91 -7.53 -11.35
C ASP A 251 -11.09 -6.67 -10.10
N TYR A 252 -11.10 -7.30 -8.92
CA TYR A 252 -11.43 -6.63 -7.66
C TYR A 252 -10.53 -7.06 -6.50
N VAL A 253 -10.28 -6.11 -5.59
CA VAL A 253 -9.53 -6.29 -4.34
C VAL A 253 -10.30 -5.72 -3.15
N GLY A 254 -9.96 -6.18 -1.94
CA GLY A 254 -10.68 -5.84 -0.71
C GLY A 254 -12.03 -6.56 -0.57
N GLY A 255 -12.60 -6.51 0.63
CA GLY A 255 -13.96 -7.01 0.87
C GLY A 255 -15.04 -6.13 0.23
N ASP A 256 -14.68 -4.88 -0.07
CA ASP A 256 -15.58 -3.83 -0.57
C ASP A 256 -15.64 -3.75 -2.10
N GLY A 257 -14.85 -4.56 -2.82
CA GLY A 257 -14.91 -4.67 -4.27
C GLY A 257 -14.31 -3.48 -5.01
N ILE A 258 -13.11 -3.04 -4.62
CA ILE A 258 -12.38 -1.98 -5.35
C ILE A 258 -11.86 -2.56 -6.68
N PHE A 259 -12.18 -1.92 -7.80
CA PHE A 259 -11.79 -2.38 -9.13
C PHE A 259 -10.29 -2.14 -9.40
N ILE A 260 -9.59 -3.18 -9.84
CA ILE A 260 -8.17 -3.19 -10.22
C ILE A 260 -7.92 -4.03 -11.49
N GLY A 261 -8.98 -4.33 -12.26
CA GLY A 261 -8.93 -5.18 -13.45
C GLY A 261 -8.23 -4.55 -14.65
N GLU A 262 -7.88 -3.27 -14.55
CA GLU A 262 -7.12 -2.51 -15.55
C GLU A 262 -5.97 -1.74 -14.89
N PRO A 263 -4.98 -1.28 -15.68
CA PRO A 263 -3.92 -0.40 -15.18
C PRO A 263 -4.49 0.88 -14.57
N LEU A 264 -3.98 1.28 -13.41
CA LEU A 264 -4.48 2.43 -12.66
C LEU A 264 -3.46 3.57 -12.63
N GLY A 265 -3.90 4.76 -13.05
CA GLY A 265 -3.19 6.03 -12.94
C GLY A 265 -3.49 6.80 -11.65
N ARG A 266 -2.89 7.98 -11.49
CA ARG A 266 -3.08 8.85 -10.30
C ARG A 266 -4.51 9.39 -10.14
N ASP A 267 -5.25 9.41 -11.23
CA ASP A 267 -6.64 9.86 -11.36
C ASP A 267 -7.67 8.77 -11.04
N ALA A 268 -7.26 7.50 -10.92
CA ALA A 268 -8.15 6.37 -10.66
C ALA A 268 -9.03 6.53 -9.40
N PHE A 269 -8.58 7.33 -8.42
CA PHE A 269 -9.28 7.56 -7.15
C PHE A 269 -9.37 9.05 -6.77
N SER A 270 -9.24 9.96 -7.74
CA SER A 270 -9.47 11.38 -7.50
C SER A 270 -10.96 11.69 -7.58
N SER A 271 -11.57 11.97 -6.42
CA SER A 271 -12.96 12.43 -6.28
C SER A 271 -13.06 13.96 -6.31
#